data_AF-A0A6J4IM31-F1
#
_entry.id   AF-A0A6J4IM31-F1
#
_cell.length_a   1.000
_cell.length_b   1.000
_cell.length_c   1.000
_cell.angle_alpha   90.00
_cell.angle_beta   90.00
_cell.angle_gamma   90.00
#
_symmetry.space_group_name_H-M   'P 1'
#
loop_
_entity.id
_entity.type
_entity.pdbx_description
1 polymer ?
#
loop_
_entity_poly.entity_id
_entity_poly.type
_entity_poly.pdbx_seq_one_letter_code
_entity_poly.pdbx_strand_id
1 'polypeptide(L)'
;MIADPEDPATCATCERPVAEVNRGADWTHLEVTRGDPPADVQYVDADFCSQAHAAEWLSGPLPMPSPPEAVEVGRRERLFAWVLVVCALSAIALMLLGAYALVRLLGGWS
;
A
#
# COMPACT_ATOMS: atom_id res chain seq x y z
N MET A 1 -10.86 3.58 -1.94
CA MET A 1 -10.46 2.64 -0.86
C MET A 1 -11.75 2.14 -0.24
N ILE A 2 -11.98 0.84 -0.27
CA ILE A 2 -13.14 0.21 0.38
C ILE A 2 -12.63 -0.14 1.79
N ALA A 3 -13.25 0.42 2.82
CA ALA A 3 -12.96 0.05 4.21
C ALA A 3 -13.08 -1.47 4.38
N ASP A 4 -12.11 -2.08 5.05
CA ASP A 4 -12.15 -3.49 5.39
C ASP A 4 -13.39 -3.75 6.26
N PRO A 5 -14.33 -4.63 5.86
CA PRO A 5 -15.53 -4.90 6.65
C PRO A 5 -15.25 -5.54 8.01
N GLU A 6 -14.04 -6.05 8.25
CA GLU A 6 -13.66 -6.69 9.53
C GLU A 6 -13.08 -5.71 10.57
N ASP A 7 -12.78 -4.47 10.20
CA ASP A 7 -12.40 -3.39 11.12
C ASP A 7 -13.14 -2.09 10.78
N PRO A 8 -14.34 -1.85 11.37
CA PRO A 8 -15.11 -0.67 11.05
C PRO A 8 -14.39 0.58 11.58
N ALA A 9 -13.86 1.37 10.64
CA ALA A 9 -13.23 2.66 10.90
C ALA A 9 -14.03 3.48 11.93
N THR A 10 -13.37 3.80 13.05
CA THR A 10 -13.97 4.52 14.18
C THR A 10 -13.40 5.93 14.23
N CYS A 11 -14.27 6.92 14.45
CA CYS A 11 -13.82 8.31 14.50
C CYS A 11 -12.91 8.55 15.71
N ALA A 12 -11.68 9.01 15.48
CA ALA A 12 -10.71 9.25 16.55
C ALA A 12 -11.09 10.40 17.51
N THR A 13 -12.05 11.25 17.15
CA THR A 13 -12.52 12.38 17.98
C THR A 13 -13.74 12.03 18.81
N CYS A 14 -14.73 11.35 18.22
CA CYS A 14 -16.02 11.08 18.89
C CYS A 14 -16.28 9.59 19.16
N GLU A 15 -15.35 8.71 18.80
CA GLU A 15 -15.36 7.25 19.04
C GLU A 15 -16.54 6.50 18.42
N ARG A 16 -17.30 7.14 17.54
CA ARG A 16 -18.42 6.51 16.83
C ARG A 16 -17.94 5.83 15.54
N PRO A 17 -18.56 4.71 15.15
CA PRO A 17 -18.30 4.11 13.84
C PRO A 17 -18.61 5.12 12.73
N VAL A 18 -17.67 5.36 11.82
CA VAL A 18 -17.82 6.38 10.78
C VAL A 18 -19.00 6.06 9.84
N ALA A 19 -19.23 4.76 9.58
CA ALA A 19 -20.36 4.30 8.76
C ALA A 19 -21.73 4.67 9.36
N GLU A 20 -21.83 4.90 10.67
CA GLU A 20 -23.09 5.28 11.33
C GLU A 20 -23.36 6.79 11.27
N VAL A 21 -22.35 7.61 10.95
CA VAL A 21 -22.48 9.06 10.85
C VAL A 21 -22.61 9.44 9.38
N ASN A 22 -23.76 9.99 8.99
CA ASN A 22 -24.06 10.36 7.60
C ASN A 22 -23.79 9.24 6.57
N ARG A 23 -23.89 7.97 6.99
CA ARG A 23 -23.55 6.79 6.15
C ARG A 23 -22.11 6.83 5.61
N GLY A 24 -21.19 7.46 6.33
CA GLY A 24 -19.80 7.64 5.90
C GLY A 24 -19.60 8.62 4.74
N ALA A 25 -20.61 9.40 4.36
CA ALA A 25 -20.51 10.35 3.24
C ALA A 25 -19.38 11.38 3.43
N ASP A 26 -19.12 11.76 4.69
CA ASP A 26 -18.11 12.74 5.07
C ASP A 26 -16.87 12.10 5.70
N TRP A 27 -16.68 10.79 5.49
CA TRP A 27 -15.51 10.08 5.99
C TRP A 27 -14.22 10.74 5.49
N THR A 28 -13.35 11.07 6.45
CA THR A 28 -12.03 11.64 6.20
C THR A 28 -10.99 10.75 6.86
N HIS A 29 -10.05 10.25 6.07
CA HIS A 29 -8.88 9.51 6.56
C HIS A 29 -7.66 10.44 6.52
N LEU A 30 -6.89 10.50 7.60
CA LEU A 30 -5.64 11.26 7.66
C LEU A 30 -4.47 10.33 7.97
N GLU A 31 -3.43 10.45 7.16
CA GLU A 31 -2.10 9.89 7.41
C GLU A 31 -1.15 11.06 7.72
N VAL A 32 -0.52 11.04 8.90
CA VAL A 32 0.44 12.06 9.32
C VAL A 32 1.83 11.45 9.44
N THR A 33 2.76 11.97 8.65
CA THR A 33 4.17 11.57 8.70
C THR A 33 4.96 12.48 9.63
N ARG A 34 5.81 11.90 10.48
CA ARG A 34 6.76 12.63 11.34
C ARG A 34 8.13 11.95 11.36
N GLY A 35 9.16 12.72 11.70
CA GLY A 35 10.55 12.24 11.77
C GLY A 35 11.36 12.52 10.49
N ASP A 36 12.66 12.30 10.57
CA ASP A 36 13.58 12.58 9.47
C ASP A 36 13.79 11.34 8.59
N PRO A 37 13.50 11.42 7.28
CA PRO A 37 13.75 10.32 6.37
C PRO A 37 15.25 10.08 6.16
N PRO A 38 15.68 8.83 5.92
CA PRO A 38 14.86 7.63 5.76
C PRO A 38 14.72 6.78 7.05
N ALA A 39 15.45 7.12 8.12
CA ALA A 39 15.64 6.21 9.25
C ALA A 39 14.49 6.25 10.28
N ASP A 40 13.88 7.43 10.48
CA ASP A 40 12.99 7.67 11.63
C ASP A 40 11.57 8.09 11.22
N VAL A 41 11.15 7.73 10.00
CA VAL A 41 9.80 8.05 9.51
C VAL A 41 8.76 7.24 10.27
N GLN A 42 7.84 7.94 10.93
CA GLN A 42 6.72 7.37 11.67
C GLN A 42 5.41 7.89 11.07
N TYR A 43 4.42 7.00 11.01
CA TYR A 43 3.10 7.28 10.47
C TYR A 43 2.06 7.20 11.59
N VAL A 44 1.12 8.13 11.58
CA VAL A 44 -0.07 8.11 12.42
C VAL A 44 -1.26 8.17 11.49
N ASP A 45 -2.07 7.11 11.51
CA ASP A 45 -3.30 7.02 10.73
C ASP A 45 -4.50 7.21 11.66
N ALA A 46 -5.48 7.99 11.20
CA ALA A 46 -6.72 8.22 11.94
C ALA A 46 -7.90 8.47 11.00
N ASP A 47 -9.06 7.93 11.38
CA ASP A 47 -10.32 8.12 10.67
C ASP A 47 -11.22 9.11 11.39
N PHE A 48 -11.99 9.87 10.62
CA PHE A 48 -12.92 10.88 11.13
C PHE A 48 -14.24 10.84 10.38
N CYS A 49 -15.32 11.07 11.10
CA CYS A 49 -16.65 11.17 10.50
C CYS A 49 -16.91 12.54 9.82
N SER A 50 -16.01 13.51 9.98
CA SER A 50 -16.08 14.82 9.33
C SER A 50 -14.72 15.51 9.32
N GLN A 51 -14.56 16.49 8.41
CA GLN A 51 -13.37 17.36 8.39
C GLN A 51 -13.24 18.22 9.65
N ALA A 52 -14.35 18.59 10.31
CA ALA A 52 -14.31 19.36 11.55
C ALA A 52 -13.66 18.56 12.69
N HIS A 53 -13.98 17.27 12.81
CA HIS A 53 -13.37 16.38 13.80
C HIS A 53 -11.88 16.13 13.51
N ALA A 54 -11.51 16.02 12.24
CA ALA A 54 -10.11 15.94 11.83
C ALA A 54 -9.33 17.21 12.23
N ALA A 55 -9.91 18.40 12.00
CA ALA A 55 -9.30 19.67 12.39
C ALA A 55 -9.18 19.82 13.92
N GLU A 56 -10.20 19.40 14.67
CA GLU A 56 -10.16 19.37 16.13
C GLU A 56 -9.03 18.46 16.63
N TRP A 57 -8.91 17.26 16.08
CA TRP A 57 -7.86 16.32 16.45
C TRP A 57 -6.45 16.86 16.13
N LEU A 58 -6.27 17.49 14.97
CA LEU A 58 -5.00 18.14 14.57
C LEU A 58 -4.64 19.37 15.43
N SER A 59 -5.60 19.93 16.17
CA SER A 59 -5.33 21.05 17.07
C SER A 59 -4.67 20.61 18.39
N GLY A 60 -4.70 19.31 18.69
CA GLY A 60 -4.08 18.71 19.85
C GLY A 60 -2.68 18.15 19.57
N PRO A 61 -1.97 17.67 20.62
CA PRO A 61 -0.76 16.90 20.43
C PRO A 61 -1.09 15.58 19.73
N LEU A 62 -0.33 15.25 18.68
CA LEU A 62 -0.49 13.99 17.96
C LEU A 62 -0.19 12.80 18.87
N PRO A 63 -0.94 11.69 18.75
CA PRO A 63 -0.70 10.49 19.54
C PRO A 63 0.65 9.85 19.19
N MET A 64 1.09 8.93 20.05
CA MET A 64 2.24 8.09 19.71
C MET A 64 1.86 7.15 18.55
N PRO A 65 2.71 7.03 17.52
CA PRO A 65 2.49 6.14 16.40
C PRO A 65 2.57 4.71 16.89
N SER A 66 1.75 3.87 16.26
CA SER A 66 1.81 2.44 16.46
C SER A 66 3.20 1.91 16.07
N PRO A 67 3.73 0.92 16.80
CA PRO A 67 4.93 0.23 16.35
C PRO A 67 4.69 -0.34 14.95
N PRO A 68 5.72 -0.38 14.08
CA PRO A 68 5.56 -0.93 12.75
C PRO A 68 5.09 -2.37 12.85
N GLU A 69 3.91 -2.67 12.30
CA GLU A 69 3.45 -4.04 12.18
C GLU A 69 4.37 -4.80 11.23
N ALA A 70 4.77 -6.00 11.63
CA ALA A 70 5.49 -6.88 10.72
C ALA A 70 4.55 -7.27 9.58
N VAL A 71 4.87 -6.85 8.35
CA VAL A 71 4.14 -7.28 7.16
C VAL A 71 4.40 -8.78 6.98
N GLU A 72 3.47 -9.60 7.44
CA GLU A 72 3.51 -11.05 7.26
C GLU A 72 3.31 -11.39 5.78
N VAL A 73 4.39 -11.79 5.11
CA VAL A 73 4.31 -12.19 3.70
C VAL A 73 3.62 -13.55 3.61
N GLY A 74 2.34 -13.50 3.25
CA GLY A 74 1.48 -14.65 3.06
C GLY A 74 1.99 -15.63 2.00
N ARG A 75 1.50 -16.88 2.08
CA ARG A 75 1.85 -17.93 1.11
C ARG A 75 1.45 -17.56 -0.33
N ARG A 76 0.36 -16.82 -0.48
CA ARG A 76 -0.17 -16.35 -1.77
C ARG A 76 0.79 -15.34 -2.41
N GLU A 77 1.25 -14.37 -1.65
CA GLU A 77 2.20 -13.34 -2.09
C GLU A 77 3.52 -13.99 -2.52
N ARG A 78 4.01 -14.97 -1.75
CA ARG A 78 5.21 -15.75 -2.12
C ARG A 78 5.02 -16.48 -3.45
N LEU A 79 3.86 -17.09 -3.68
CA LEU A 79 3.57 -17.78 -4.94
C LEU A 79 3.53 -16.81 -6.12
N PHE A 80 2.88 -15.66 -5.95
CA PHE A 80 2.86 -14.62 -6.99
C PHE A 80 4.25 -14.10 -7.33
N ALA A 81 5.08 -13.84 -6.32
CA ALA A 81 6.46 -13.44 -6.52
C ALA A 81 7.23 -14.48 -7.36
N TRP A 82 7.08 -15.77 -7.05
CA TRP A 82 7.69 -16.85 -7.83
C TRP A 82 7.21 -16.90 -9.27
N VAL A 83 5.90 -16.78 -9.50
CA VAL A 83 5.33 -16.75 -10.86
C VAL A 83 5.90 -15.58 -11.65
N LEU A 84 5.98 -14.39 -11.06
CA LEU A 84 6.55 -13.21 -11.71
C LEU A 84 8.01 -13.41 -12.08
N VAL A 85 8.81 -13.99 -11.19
CA VAL A 85 10.22 -14.32 -11.46
C VAL A 85 10.34 -15.29 -12.64
N VAL A 86 9.55 -16.36 -12.65
CA VAL A 86 9.57 -17.35 -13.74
C VAL A 86 9.15 -16.71 -15.08
N CYS A 87 8.12 -15.87 -15.08
CA CYS A 87 7.69 -15.13 -16.26
C CYS A 87 8.81 -14.21 -16.79
N ALA A 88 9.46 -13.45 -15.90
CA ALA A 88 10.54 -12.55 -16.28
C ALA A 88 11.73 -13.29 -16.88
N LEU A 89 12.16 -14.40 -16.25
CA LEU A 89 13.24 -15.24 -16.77
C LEU A 89 12.87 -15.87 -18.13
N SER A 90 11.61 -16.30 -18.30
CA SER A 90 11.13 -16.85 -19.56
C SER A 90 11.14 -15.80 -20.67
N ALA A 91 10.70 -14.56 -20.38
CA ALA A 91 10.74 -13.46 -21.33
C ALA A 91 12.19 -13.14 -21.77
N ILE A 92 13.12 -13.08 -20.82
CA ILE A 92 14.55 -12.88 -21.11
C ILE A 92 15.08 -14.01 -22.00
N ALA A 93 14.78 -15.26 -21.67
CA ALA A 93 15.21 -16.42 -22.46
C ALA A 93 14.66 -16.36 -23.90
N LEU A 94 13.39 -16.01 -24.07
CA LEU A 94 12.77 -15.85 -25.39
C LEU A 94 13.39 -14.69 -26.19
N MET A 95 13.69 -13.56 -25.54
CA MET A 95 14.39 -12.44 -26.18
C MET A 95 15.78 -12.85 -26.67
N LEU A 96 16.56 -13.55 -25.84
CA LEU A 96 17.88 -14.07 -26.22
C LEU A 96 17.80 -15.10 -27.34
N LEU A 97 16.81 -15.99 -27.29
CA LEU A 97 16.57 -16.98 -28.34
C LEU A 97 16.18 -16.30 -29.67
N GLY A 98 15.32 -15.28 -29.62
CA GLY A 98 14.96 -14.48 -30.77
C GLY A 98 16.15 -13.73 -31.37
N ALA A 99 16.98 -13.11 -30.52
CA ALA A 99 18.20 -12.45 -30.95
C ALA A 99 19.19 -13.44 -31.60
N TYR A 100 19.37 -14.61 -31.00
CA TYR A 100 20.22 -15.68 -31.55
C TYR A 100 19.72 -16.16 -32.92
N ALA A 101 18.41 -16.42 -33.05
CA ALA A 101 17.82 -16.83 -34.32
C ALA A 101 17.98 -15.75 -35.40
N LEU A 102 17.78 -14.48 -35.05
CA LEU A 102 17.96 -13.35 -35.96
C LEU A 102 19.42 -13.26 -36.46
N VAL A 103 20.39 -13.35 -35.55
CA VAL A 103 21.82 -13.37 -35.90
C VAL A 103 22.15 -14.56 -36.81
N ARG A 104 21.61 -15.74 -36.53
CA ARG A 104 21.90 -16.94 -37.33
C ARG A 104 21.32 -16.87 -38.74
N LEU A 105 20.14 -16.28 -38.89
CA LEU A 105 19.45 -16.11 -40.17
C LEU A 105 20.06 -14.98 -41.00
N LEU A 106 20.37 -13.84 -40.39
CA LEU A 106 20.94 -12.67 -41.09
C LEU A 106 22.45 -12.78 -41.31
N GLY A 107 23.18 -13.40 -40.37
CA GLY A 107 24.62 -13.64 -40.46
C GLY A 107 25.00 -14.98 -41.13
N GLY A 108 24.02 -15.80 -41.51
CA GLY A 108 24.23 -17.07 -42.22
C GLY A 108 24.31 -16.96 -43.74
N TRP A 109 24.30 -15.74 -44.29
CA TRP A 109 24.37 -15.42 -45.73
C TRP A 109 25.72 -14.79 -46.12
N SER A 110 26.82 -15.37 -45.61
CA SER A 110 28.19 -15.07 -46.06
C SER A 110 28.92 -16.36 -46.37
#